data_AF-A0A950K9A6-F1
#
_entry.id   AF-A0A950K9A6-F1
#
_cell.length_a   1.000
_cell.length_b   1.000
_cell.length_c   1.000
_cell.angle_alpha   90.00
_cell.angle_beta   90.00
_cell.angle_gamma   90.00
#
_symmetry.space_group_name_H-M   'P 1'
#
loop_
_entity.id
_entity.type
_entity.pdbx_description
1 polymer ?
#
loop_
_entity_poly.entity_id
_entity_poly.type
_entity_poly.pdbx_seq_one_letter_code
_entity_poly.pdbx_strand_id
1 'polypeptide(L)'
;MKTLNAVLVLIAVAGCAAESKPAAPSPAAFELAGSRIIGCCCGAPCPCRLNKKPMQCHGCDHTDAVHIDRGHIGPVDMTGVSWVVVGRGFGEKTDANWVVVYLDEKATPAQEKALGDMLGGDLKAWGPKARHLAGEFKGMKRVPMTYTVSADKKEYAAAIPGILDLKVRAHVNPGHKDPVVSTGIMDAFGDRFVHADCEKHVYKDAQLKYEWDLTGRQSNFAEFVLDPARVARGAIGWGCWTAHSEYNDKEPYQEQLIGQEKK
;
A
#
# COMPACT_ATOMS: atom_id res chain seq x y z
N MET A 1 3.28 44.44 73.91
CA MET A 1 3.22 44.33 72.43
C MET A 1 4.28 43.32 72.01
N LYS A 2 3.99 42.02 72.10
CA LYS A 2 3.62 41.11 70.99
C LYS A 2 4.60 41.12 69.81
N THR A 3 5.43 40.08 69.84
CA THR A 3 6.30 39.46 68.85
C THR A 3 5.65 39.25 67.48
N LEU A 4 6.44 39.37 66.40
CA LEU A 4 6.17 38.67 65.14
C LEU A 4 7.47 38.09 64.57
N ASN A 5 7.59 36.76 64.67
CA ASN A 5 8.61 35.95 64.03
C ASN A 5 8.32 35.85 62.53
N ALA A 6 9.31 36.13 61.69
CA ALA A 6 9.27 35.80 60.27
C ALA A 6 9.74 34.35 60.09
N VAL A 7 8.83 33.45 59.71
CA VAL A 7 9.13 32.06 59.34
C VAL A 7 9.46 32.04 57.85
N LEU A 8 10.72 31.77 57.52
CA LEU A 8 11.18 31.50 56.15
C LEU A 8 10.92 30.02 55.86
N VAL A 9 9.95 29.71 54.99
CA VAL A 9 9.68 28.34 54.54
C VAL A 9 10.68 27.98 53.45
N LEU A 10 11.67 27.15 53.77
CA LEU A 10 12.49 26.44 52.78
C LEU A 10 11.68 25.26 52.21
N ILE A 11 11.33 25.33 50.93
CA ILE A 11 10.83 24.18 50.18
C ILE A 11 12.04 23.47 49.57
N ALA A 12 12.44 22.35 50.17
CA ALA A 12 13.39 21.41 49.58
C ALA A 12 12.66 20.57 48.52
N VAL A 13 13.00 20.77 47.25
CA VAL A 13 12.55 19.88 46.16
C VAL A 13 13.61 18.81 45.98
N ALA A 14 13.34 17.62 46.52
CA ALA A 14 14.11 16.42 46.28
C ALA A 14 13.97 16.02 44.79
N GLY A 15 15.07 16.07 44.05
CA GLY A 15 15.13 15.58 42.68
C GLY A 15 15.17 14.06 42.66
N CYS A 16 14.07 13.43 42.28
CA CYS A 16 14.10 12.05 41.76
C CYS A 16 14.56 12.13 40.30
N ALA A 17 15.81 11.76 40.05
CA ALA A 17 16.28 11.45 38.70
C ALA A 17 15.58 10.16 38.25
N ALA A 18 14.54 10.29 37.43
CA ALA A 18 13.96 9.16 36.72
C ALA A 18 14.88 8.84 35.53
N GLU A 19 15.51 7.66 35.57
CA GLU A 19 16.19 7.07 34.41
C GLU A 19 15.20 6.98 33.24
N SER A 20 15.47 7.72 32.17
CA SER A 20 14.65 7.68 30.97
C SER A 20 14.87 6.36 30.24
N LYS A 21 13.86 5.49 30.26
CA LYS A 21 13.74 4.34 29.35
C LYS A 21 13.98 4.84 27.90
N PRO A 22 14.80 4.16 27.07
CA PRO A 22 14.99 4.57 25.69
C PRO A 22 13.63 4.64 24.99
N ALA A 23 13.30 5.81 24.46
CA ALA A 23 12.08 6.02 23.70
C ALA A 23 12.10 5.05 22.50
N ALA A 24 10.98 4.36 22.27
CA ALA A 24 10.80 3.60 21.05
C ALA A 24 11.01 4.55 19.84
N PRO A 25 11.75 4.13 18.80
CA PRO A 25 12.05 5.00 17.67
C PRO A 25 10.75 5.47 17.02
N SER A 26 10.65 6.79 16.81
CA SER A 26 9.53 7.42 16.12
C SER A 26 9.41 6.88 14.68
N PRO A 27 8.19 6.74 14.12
CA PRO A 27 7.95 6.46 12.70
C PRO A 27 8.62 7.46 11.71
N ALA A 28 9.27 8.51 12.22
CA ALA A 28 9.95 9.54 11.45
C ALA A 28 11.30 9.11 10.82
N ALA A 29 11.82 7.92 11.09
CA ALA A 29 13.09 7.46 10.52
C ALA A 29 12.91 6.17 9.70
N PHE A 30 12.45 6.29 8.46
CA PHE A 30 12.44 5.17 7.52
C PHE A 30 12.94 5.61 6.15
N GLU A 31 13.56 4.69 5.42
CA GLU A 31 13.87 4.83 4.00
C GLU A 31 13.72 3.45 3.38
N LEU A 32 12.90 3.31 2.34
CA LEU A 32 12.68 2.06 1.64
C LEU A 32 12.91 2.29 0.14
N ALA A 33 13.86 1.56 -0.43
CA ALA A 33 14.07 1.51 -1.87
C ALA A 33 13.78 0.10 -2.38
N GLY A 34 13.05 0.01 -3.48
CA GLY A 34 12.62 -1.27 -4.00
C GLY A 34 11.75 -1.13 -5.24
N SER A 35 10.97 -2.17 -5.53
CA SER A 35 10.04 -2.19 -6.64
C SER A 35 8.68 -2.74 -6.26
N ARG A 36 7.67 -2.38 -7.04
CA ARG A 36 6.30 -2.81 -6.81
C ARG A 36 5.55 -3.12 -8.10
N ILE A 37 4.62 -4.06 -8.02
CA ILE A 37 3.69 -4.45 -9.09
C ILE A 37 2.28 -4.13 -8.60
N ILE A 38 1.52 -3.39 -9.40
CA ILE A 38 0.09 -3.18 -9.15
C ILE A 38 -0.69 -3.82 -10.29
N GLY A 39 -1.59 -4.74 -9.94
CA GLY A 39 -2.61 -5.29 -10.84
C GLY A 39 -4.00 -4.99 -10.29
N CYS A 40 -4.93 -4.58 -11.13
CA CYS A 40 -6.31 -4.37 -10.72
C CYS A 40 -7.30 -4.61 -11.84
N CYS A 41 -8.57 -4.76 -11.49
CA CYS A 41 -9.57 -5.28 -12.40
C CYS A 41 -10.06 -4.30 -13.50
N CYS A 42 -9.63 -3.04 -13.47
CA CYS A 42 -9.97 -2.04 -14.48
C CYS A 42 -9.33 -2.36 -15.85
N GLY A 43 -9.87 -1.77 -16.92
CA GLY A 43 -9.13 -1.62 -18.17
C GLY A 43 -7.96 -0.65 -18.01
N ALA A 44 -6.92 -0.83 -18.81
CA ALA A 44 -5.75 0.05 -18.82
C ALA A 44 -5.99 1.32 -19.67
N PRO A 45 -5.51 2.50 -19.23
CA PRO A 45 -4.97 2.80 -17.91
C PRO A 45 -6.09 2.97 -16.86
N CYS A 46 -5.83 2.61 -15.61
CA CYS A 46 -6.83 2.75 -14.55
C CYS A 46 -7.04 4.23 -14.17
N PRO A 47 -8.30 4.72 -14.10
CA PRO A 47 -8.61 6.13 -13.84
C PRO A 47 -8.34 6.53 -12.39
N CYS A 48 -8.15 5.58 -11.46
CA CYS A 48 -7.74 5.81 -10.07
C CYS A 48 -6.45 6.65 -9.97
N ARG A 49 -5.60 6.59 -11.01
CA ARG A 49 -4.36 7.36 -11.14
C ARG A 49 -4.58 8.87 -11.27
N LEU A 50 -5.79 9.27 -11.66
CA LEU A 50 -6.25 10.65 -11.74
C LEU A 50 -7.35 10.94 -10.70
N ASN A 51 -7.38 10.14 -9.62
CA ASN A 51 -8.35 10.29 -8.55
C ASN A 51 -9.81 10.09 -9.00
N LYS A 52 -10.06 9.23 -9.98
CA LYS A 52 -11.40 8.90 -10.48
C LYS A 52 -11.78 7.47 -10.12
N LYS A 53 -13.10 7.20 -10.03
CA LYS A 53 -13.67 5.88 -9.72
C LYS A 53 -13.11 4.75 -10.60
N PRO A 54 -12.93 3.53 -10.03
CA PRO A 54 -12.70 2.34 -10.83
C PRO A 54 -13.76 2.17 -11.93
N MET A 55 -13.35 1.71 -13.12
CA MET A 55 -14.27 1.55 -14.27
C MET A 55 -15.01 0.21 -14.27
N GLN A 56 -14.60 -0.75 -13.44
CA GLN A 56 -15.12 -2.12 -13.45
C GLN A 56 -15.27 -2.66 -12.03
N CYS A 57 -15.89 -3.84 -11.90
CA CYS A 57 -15.99 -4.64 -10.66
C CYS A 57 -16.83 -4.05 -9.54
N HIS A 58 -17.47 -2.89 -9.74
CA HIS A 58 -18.21 -2.17 -8.70
C HIS A 58 -17.34 -1.93 -7.44
N GLY A 59 -16.10 -1.49 -7.67
CA GLY A 59 -15.03 -1.36 -6.68
C GLY A 59 -13.67 -1.62 -7.35
N CYS A 60 -12.65 -1.92 -6.55
CA CYS A 60 -11.33 -2.26 -7.05
C CYS A 60 -10.89 -3.57 -6.41
N ASP A 61 -10.97 -4.65 -7.16
CA ASP A 61 -10.24 -5.86 -6.84
C ASP A 61 -8.79 -5.64 -7.29
N HIS A 62 -7.87 -5.61 -6.32
CA HIS A 62 -6.50 -5.20 -6.57
C HIS A 62 -5.46 -6.07 -5.85
N THR A 63 -4.26 -6.03 -6.39
CA THR A 63 -3.05 -6.62 -5.83
C THR A 63 -1.92 -5.61 -5.94
N ASP A 64 -1.21 -5.39 -4.84
CA ASP A 64 0.02 -4.60 -4.78
C ASP A 64 1.12 -5.46 -4.17
N ALA A 65 2.06 -5.91 -5.02
CA ALA A 65 3.19 -6.73 -4.61
C ALA A 65 4.45 -5.88 -4.54
N VAL A 66 5.16 -5.92 -3.41
CA VAL A 66 6.31 -5.06 -3.13
C VAL A 66 7.51 -5.93 -2.76
N HIS A 67 8.69 -5.51 -3.21
CA HIS A 67 9.97 -6.03 -2.80
C HIS A 67 10.90 -4.88 -2.40
N ILE A 68 11.62 -5.04 -1.30
CA ILE A 68 12.60 -4.07 -0.81
C ILE A 68 14.00 -4.51 -1.18
N ASP A 69 14.67 -3.74 -2.03
CA ASP A 69 16.07 -3.96 -2.40
C ASP A 69 17.02 -3.49 -1.31
N ARG A 70 16.69 -2.40 -0.62
CA ARG A 70 17.44 -1.86 0.51
C ARG A 70 16.59 -0.90 1.34
N GLY A 71 16.86 -0.80 2.63
CA GLY A 71 16.22 0.21 3.46
C GLY A 71 15.95 -0.25 4.88
N HIS A 72 15.30 0.61 5.66
CA HIS A 72 14.99 0.34 7.05
C HIS A 72 13.69 1.03 7.50
N ILE A 73 13.08 0.49 8.55
CA ILE A 73 12.02 1.14 9.33
C ILE A 73 12.54 1.27 10.76
N GLY A 74 12.80 2.50 11.20
CA GLY A 74 13.51 2.76 12.44
C GLY A 74 14.87 2.03 12.45
N PRO A 75 15.16 1.16 13.43
CA PRO A 75 16.40 0.39 13.49
C PRO A 75 16.33 -0.95 12.74
N VAL A 76 15.19 -1.31 12.14
CA VAL A 76 14.96 -2.61 11.52
C VAL A 76 15.33 -2.54 10.05
N ASP A 77 16.34 -3.33 9.64
CA ASP A 77 16.67 -3.54 8.23
C ASP A 77 15.54 -4.29 7.52
N MET A 78 15.09 -3.73 6.39
CA MET A 78 13.99 -4.26 5.58
C MET A 78 14.47 -4.87 4.26
N THR A 79 15.78 -4.93 4.04
CA THR A 79 16.40 -5.51 2.83
C THR A 79 15.92 -6.94 2.59
N GLY A 80 15.48 -7.23 1.36
CA GLY A 80 14.98 -8.53 0.93
C GLY A 80 13.56 -8.87 1.37
N VAL A 81 12.88 -8.00 2.14
CA VAL A 81 11.49 -8.22 2.55
C VAL A 81 10.55 -8.03 1.36
N SER A 82 9.64 -8.98 1.17
CA SER A 82 8.56 -8.88 0.18
C SER A 82 7.21 -9.03 0.86
N TRP A 83 6.21 -8.30 0.37
CA TRP A 83 4.83 -8.49 0.79
C TRP A 83 3.87 -8.24 -0.37
N VAL A 84 2.65 -8.74 -0.22
CA VAL A 84 1.55 -8.52 -1.15
C VAL A 84 0.34 -8.04 -0.38
N VAL A 85 -0.22 -6.92 -0.80
CA VAL A 85 -1.53 -6.45 -0.37
C VAL A 85 -2.57 -6.89 -1.39
N VAL A 86 -3.59 -7.62 -0.95
CA VAL A 86 -4.75 -7.98 -1.78
C VAL A 86 -6.00 -7.41 -1.14
N GLY A 87 -6.89 -6.84 -1.94
CA GLY A 87 -8.12 -6.28 -1.40
C GLY A 87 -9.21 -6.05 -2.42
N ARG A 88 -10.40 -5.84 -1.88
CA ARG A 88 -11.53 -5.21 -2.54
C ARG A 88 -11.72 -3.84 -1.92
N GLY A 89 -11.31 -2.82 -2.64
CA GLY A 89 -11.37 -1.44 -2.17
C GLY A 89 -12.35 -0.58 -2.94
N PHE A 90 -12.53 0.66 -2.49
CA PHE A 90 -13.20 1.74 -3.21
C PHE A 90 -14.68 1.54 -3.55
N GLY A 91 -15.27 0.37 -3.29
CA GLY A 91 -16.67 0.09 -3.63
C GLY A 91 -17.65 1.06 -2.98
N GLU A 92 -18.80 1.26 -3.62
CA GLU A 92 -19.90 2.09 -3.09
C GLU A 92 -20.36 1.62 -1.71
N LYS A 93 -20.37 0.30 -1.52
CA LYS A 93 -20.69 -0.38 -0.27
C LYS A 93 -19.41 -0.61 0.52
N THR A 94 -19.04 0.36 1.35
CA THR A 94 -17.77 0.34 2.10
C THR A 94 -17.68 -0.82 3.09
N ASP A 95 -18.81 -1.36 3.53
CA ASP A 95 -18.93 -2.56 4.38
C ASP A 95 -18.51 -3.85 3.64
N ALA A 96 -18.55 -3.85 2.31
CA ALA A 96 -18.05 -4.95 1.48
C ALA A 96 -16.55 -4.81 1.13
N ASN A 97 -15.91 -3.70 1.49
CA ASN A 97 -14.49 -3.50 1.25
C ASN A 97 -13.67 -4.30 2.27
N TRP A 98 -12.53 -4.83 1.84
CA TRP A 98 -11.61 -5.55 2.70
C TRP A 98 -10.19 -5.54 2.13
N VAL A 99 -9.21 -5.76 3.00
CA VAL A 99 -7.82 -5.93 2.61
C VAL A 99 -7.13 -6.97 3.47
N VAL A 100 -6.22 -7.75 2.88
CA VAL A 100 -5.34 -8.72 3.53
C VAL A 100 -3.90 -8.45 3.11
N VAL A 101 -2.96 -8.69 4.03
CA VAL A 101 -1.53 -8.62 3.74
C VAL A 101 -0.94 -10.02 3.80
N TYR A 102 -0.22 -10.41 2.76
CA TYR A 102 0.64 -11.58 2.75
C TYR A 102 2.08 -11.13 2.87
N LEU A 103 2.77 -11.60 3.89
CA LEU A 103 4.18 -11.31 4.14
C LEU A 103 5.00 -12.55 3.79
N ASP A 104 6.14 -12.36 3.11
CA ASP A 104 7.08 -13.46 2.86
C ASP A 104 7.48 -14.11 4.19
N GLU A 105 7.34 -15.43 4.28
CA GLU A 105 7.67 -16.22 5.46
C GLU A 105 9.15 -16.10 5.88
N LYS A 106 10.04 -15.58 5.02
CA LYS A 106 11.43 -15.29 5.37
C LYS A 106 11.60 -14.04 6.23
N ALA A 107 10.58 -13.17 6.31
CA ALA A 107 10.63 -11.97 7.13
C ALA A 107 10.82 -12.31 8.62
N THR A 108 11.70 -11.59 9.30
CA THR A 108 11.91 -11.77 10.74
C THR A 108 10.72 -11.20 11.53
N PRO A 109 10.49 -11.64 12.78
CA PRO A 109 9.47 -11.04 13.64
C PRO A 109 9.62 -9.52 13.82
N ALA A 110 10.86 -9.01 13.80
CA ALA A 110 11.14 -7.57 13.87
C ALA A 110 10.66 -6.83 12.61
N GLN A 111 10.92 -7.39 11.43
CA GLN A 111 10.46 -6.84 10.14
C GLN A 111 8.94 -6.89 10.02
N GLU A 112 8.32 -8.00 10.44
CA GLU A 112 6.86 -8.16 10.48
C GLU A 112 6.21 -7.09 11.37
N LYS A 113 6.74 -6.89 12.58
CA LYS A 113 6.25 -5.85 13.48
C LYS A 113 6.43 -4.45 12.89
N ALA A 114 7.62 -4.15 12.35
CA ALA A 114 7.92 -2.85 11.76
C ALA A 114 7.01 -2.53 10.57
N LEU A 115 6.77 -3.52 9.69
CA LEU A 115 5.84 -3.41 8.57
C LEU A 115 4.40 -3.23 9.06
N GLY A 116 3.95 -4.02 10.04
CA GLY A 116 2.61 -3.91 10.62
C GLY A 116 2.35 -2.56 11.27
N ASP A 117 3.35 -1.99 11.96
CA ASP A 117 3.29 -0.65 12.53
C ASP A 117 3.24 0.43 11.43
N MET A 118 4.03 0.29 10.36
CA MET A 118 4.06 1.23 9.23
C MET A 118 2.77 1.20 8.40
N LEU A 119 2.27 0.00 8.08
CA LEU A 119 0.97 -0.18 7.44
C LEU A 119 -0.17 0.20 8.39
N GLY A 120 0.09 0.43 9.68
CA GLY A 120 -0.91 0.76 10.67
C GLY A 120 -2.01 -0.28 10.70
N GLY A 121 -1.76 -1.45 11.29
CA GLY A 121 -2.64 -2.62 11.34
C GLY A 121 -4.09 -2.42 11.83
N ASP A 122 -4.52 -1.20 12.15
CA ASP A 122 -5.89 -0.77 12.41
C ASP A 122 -6.40 0.30 11.42
N LEU A 123 -5.73 0.45 10.28
CA LEU A 123 -5.95 1.42 9.23
C LEU A 123 -5.72 2.90 9.62
N LYS A 124 -5.26 3.22 10.85
CA LYS A 124 -5.03 4.62 11.25
C LYS A 124 -3.92 5.30 10.45
N ALA A 125 -2.88 4.55 10.06
CA ALA A 125 -1.79 5.07 9.24
C ALA A 125 -2.25 5.46 7.82
N TRP A 126 -3.42 4.98 7.38
CA TRP A 126 -4.01 5.25 6.07
C TRP A 126 -4.87 6.53 6.09
N GLY A 127 -4.93 7.21 7.24
CA GLY A 127 -5.66 8.46 7.43
C GLY A 127 -7.17 8.25 7.62
N PRO A 128 -7.94 9.34 7.80
CA PRO A 128 -9.36 9.28 8.13
C PRO A 128 -10.25 8.62 7.06
N LYS A 129 -9.72 8.42 5.84
CA LYS A 129 -10.45 7.88 4.69
C LYS A 129 -10.26 6.37 4.51
N ALA A 130 -9.45 5.72 5.34
CA ALA A 130 -9.02 4.35 5.16
C ALA A 130 -10.17 3.33 4.98
N ARG A 131 -11.27 3.53 5.69
CA ARG A 131 -12.48 2.70 5.57
C ARG A 131 -13.06 2.66 4.15
N HIS A 132 -12.93 3.74 3.38
CA HIS A 132 -13.41 3.81 1.99
C HIS A 132 -12.42 3.15 1.01
N LEU A 133 -11.14 3.10 1.39
CA LEU A 133 -10.07 2.55 0.56
C LEU A 133 -9.94 1.03 0.75
N ALA A 134 -9.95 0.58 2.00
CA ALA A 134 -9.55 -0.76 2.40
C ALA A 134 -10.62 -1.52 3.18
N GLY A 135 -11.64 -0.85 3.73
CA GLY A 135 -12.71 -1.50 4.50
C GLY A 135 -12.20 -2.28 5.71
N GLU A 136 -12.55 -3.56 5.82
CA GLU A 136 -12.12 -4.44 6.90
C GLU A 136 -10.69 -4.97 6.68
N PHE A 137 -9.79 -4.78 7.66
CA PHE A 137 -8.48 -5.42 7.66
C PHE A 137 -8.58 -6.88 8.10
N LYS A 138 -8.34 -7.82 7.18
CA LYS A 138 -8.39 -9.28 7.39
C LYS A 138 -7.14 -9.83 8.06
N GLY A 139 -6.17 -8.98 8.39
CA GLY A 139 -4.92 -9.35 9.05
C GLY A 139 -3.74 -9.51 8.08
N MET A 140 -2.60 -9.90 8.67
CA MET A 140 -1.36 -10.18 7.98
C MET A 140 -1.02 -11.67 8.15
N LYS A 141 -0.72 -12.36 7.04
CA LYS A 141 -0.41 -13.79 7.01
C LYS A 141 1.00 -14.01 6.46
N ARG A 142 1.81 -14.82 7.14
CA ARG A 142 3.10 -15.28 6.61
C ARG A 142 2.90 -16.43 5.65
N VAL A 143 3.48 -16.33 4.46
CA VAL A 143 3.34 -17.33 3.40
C VAL A 143 4.64 -17.50 2.61
N PRO A 144 4.91 -18.67 2.03
CA PRO A 144 5.97 -18.80 1.05
C PRO A 144 5.65 -17.90 -0.14
N MET A 145 6.62 -17.07 -0.53
CA MET A 145 6.45 -16.11 -1.60
C MET A 145 7.69 -16.05 -2.48
N THR A 146 7.47 -15.71 -3.75
CA THR A 146 8.53 -15.27 -4.65
C THR A 146 8.18 -13.90 -5.22
N TYR A 147 9.20 -13.07 -5.38
CA TYR A 147 9.15 -11.85 -6.16
C TYR A 147 10.35 -11.86 -7.10
N THR A 148 10.13 -11.64 -8.38
CA THR A 148 11.16 -11.72 -9.41
C THR A 148 11.11 -10.53 -10.34
N VAL A 149 12.29 -10.11 -10.77
CA VAL A 149 12.50 -9.03 -11.75
C VAL A 149 13.46 -9.57 -12.80
N SER A 150 13.13 -9.43 -14.09
CA SER A 150 14.04 -9.84 -15.16
C SER A 150 15.29 -8.96 -15.18
N ALA A 151 16.39 -9.48 -15.74
CA ALA A 151 17.66 -8.75 -15.82
C ALA A 151 17.55 -7.41 -16.57
N ASP A 152 16.65 -7.32 -17.56
CA ASP A 152 16.37 -6.09 -18.32
C ASP A 152 15.32 -5.19 -17.66
N LYS A 153 14.80 -5.58 -16.49
CA LYS A 153 13.74 -4.88 -15.73
C LYS A 153 12.47 -4.63 -16.54
N LYS A 154 12.14 -5.52 -17.48
CA LYS A 154 10.91 -5.45 -18.27
C LYS A 154 9.86 -6.46 -17.85
N GLU A 155 10.20 -7.46 -17.05
CA GLU A 155 9.25 -8.42 -16.49
C GLU A 155 9.35 -8.43 -14.98
N TYR A 156 8.18 -8.43 -14.34
CA TYR A 156 8.06 -8.55 -12.90
C TYR A 156 7.03 -9.63 -12.60
N ALA A 157 7.28 -10.43 -11.56
CA ALA A 157 6.30 -11.41 -11.10
C ALA A 157 6.31 -11.55 -9.59
N ALA A 158 5.13 -11.80 -9.02
CA ALA A 158 4.94 -12.15 -7.62
C ALA A 158 4.03 -13.38 -7.54
N ALA A 159 4.44 -14.39 -6.78
CA ALA A 159 3.66 -15.62 -6.62
C ALA A 159 3.64 -16.08 -5.16
N ILE A 160 2.47 -16.54 -4.74
CA ILE A 160 2.21 -17.20 -3.46
C ILE A 160 1.57 -18.55 -3.82
N PRO A 161 2.23 -19.70 -3.57
CA PRO A 161 1.73 -21.00 -3.99
C PRO A 161 0.28 -21.25 -3.54
N GLY A 162 -0.60 -21.51 -4.51
CA GLY A 162 -2.02 -21.77 -4.28
C GLY A 162 -2.87 -20.54 -3.97
N ILE A 163 -2.29 -19.34 -3.87
CA ILE A 163 -2.99 -18.10 -3.50
C ILE A 163 -2.91 -17.03 -4.59
N LEU A 164 -1.73 -16.75 -5.14
CA LEU A 164 -1.53 -15.67 -6.11
C LEU A 164 -0.52 -16.09 -7.17
N ASP A 165 -0.82 -15.74 -8.42
CA ASP A 165 0.14 -15.75 -9.53
C ASP A 165 -0.06 -14.47 -10.35
N LEU A 166 0.87 -13.52 -10.18
CA LEU A 166 0.88 -12.23 -10.86
C LEU A 166 2.16 -12.12 -11.68
N LYS A 167 2.02 -12.00 -13.01
CA LYS A 167 3.11 -11.77 -13.96
C LYS A 167 2.76 -10.62 -14.88
N VAL A 168 3.69 -9.67 -15.00
CA VAL A 168 3.52 -8.48 -15.85
C VAL A 168 4.74 -8.24 -16.70
N ARG A 169 4.52 -7.67 -17.88
CA ARG A 169 5.58 -7.23 -18.81
C ARG A 169 5.38 -5.77 -19.19
N ALA A 170 6.46 -5.01 -19.26
CA ALA A 170 6.46 -3.64 -19.74
C ALA A 170 5.75 -3.52 -21.10
N HIS A 171 4.72 -2.69 -21.16
CA HIS A 171 3.96 -2.45 -22.38
C HIS A 171 4.75 -1.53 -23.31
N VAL A 172 4.89 -1.94 -24.58
CA VAL A 172 5.58 -1.16 -25.62
C VAL A 172 4.62 -0.95 -26.79
N ASN A 173 4.37 0.32 -27.14
CA ASN A 173 3.50 0.66 -28.27
C ASN A 173 4.10 0.13 -29.59
N PRO A 174 3.27 -0.30 -30.57
CA PRO A 174 3.74 -0.71 -31.88
C PRO A 174 4.65 0.35 -32.53
N GLY A 175 5.84 -0.05 -32.98
CA GLY A 175 6.82 0.85 -33.58
C GLY A 175 7.72 1.61 -32.59
N HIS A 176 7.51 1.45 -31.28
CA HIS A 176 8.36 2.03 -30.24
C HIS A 176 9.35 0.99 -29.68
N LYS A 177 10.46 1.47 -29.11
CA LYS A 177 11.48 0.62 -28.45
C LYS A 177 11.36 0.64 -26.93
N ASP A 178 10.90 1.75 -26.39
CA ASP A 178 10.84 1.99 -24.94
C ASP A 178 9.43 1.75 -24.40
N PRO A 179 9.31 1.28 -23.14
CA PRO A 179 8.02 1.12 -22.49
C PRO A 179 7.23 2.41 -22.34
N VAL A 180 5.91 2.28 -22.30
CA VAL A 180 5.01 3.40 -22.01
C VAL A 180 5.09 3.76 -20.52
N VAL A 181 5.30 5.04 -20.23
CA VAL A 181 5.46 5.54 -18.85
C VAL A 181 4.53 6.72 -18.60
N SER A 182 3.91 6.74 -17.41
CA SER A 182 3.23 7.92 -16.89
C SER A 182 4.00 8.55 -15.75
N THR A 183 3.98 9.89 -15.68
CA THR A 183 4.57 10.71 -14.61
C THR A 183 3.56 11.77 -14.15
N GLY A 184 3.69 12.27 -12.92
CA GLY A 184 2.75 13.22 -12.35
C GLY A 184 1.38 12.62 -12.04
N ILE A 185 1.33 11.28 -11.90
CA ILE A 185 0.12 10.52 -11.58
C ILE A 185 0.11 10.14 -10.10
N MET A 186 -1.03 9.65 -9.60
CA MET A 186 -1.11 9.12 -8.23
C MET A 186 -0.61 7.67 -8.16
N ASP A 187 0.38 7.40 -7.31
CA ASP A 187 0.84 6.06 -7.00
C ASP A 187 1.20 5.91 -5.51
N ALA A 188 0.96 4.74 -4.92
CA ALA A 188 1.23 4.50 -3.50
C ALA A 188 2.72 4.58 -3.14
N PHE A 189 3.59 4.46 -4.14
CA PHE A 189 5.05 4.45 -3.99
C PHE A 189 5.73 5.58 -4.79
N GLY A 190 4.97 6.56 -5.29
CA GLY A 190 5.54 7.67 -6.04
C GLY A 190 4.56 8.40 -6.96
N ASP A 191 5.09 8.96 -8.03
CA ASP A 191 4.38 9.76 -9.03
C ASP A 191 4.68 9.31 -10.46
N ARG A 192 5.29 8.12 -10.63
CA ARG A 192 5.71 7.56 -11.90
C ARG A 192 5.57 6.04 -11.90
N PHE A 193 5.14 5.47 -13.02
CA PHE A 193 5.17 4.02 -13.23
C PHE A 193 5.24 3.64 -14.72
N VAL A 194 5.70 2.41 -14.99
CA VAL A 194 5.69 1.79 -16.31
C VAL A 194 4.37 1.04 -16.49
N HIS A 195 3.64 1.29 -17.58
CA HIS A 195 2.45 0.50 -17.92
C HIS A 195 2.86 -0.90 -18.33
N ALA A 196 2.05 -1.89 -17.98
CA ALA A 196 2.41 -3.28 -18.22
C ALA A 196 1.24 -4.09 -18.76
N ASP A 197 1.55 -4.99 -19.68
CA ASP A 197 0.69 -6.08 -20.10
C ASP A 197 0.62 -7.09 -18.96
N CYS A 198 -0.60 -7.36 -18.49
CA CYS A 198 -0.86 -8.34 -17.45
C CYS A 198 -0.87 -9.75 -18.05
N GLU A 199 0.29 -10.39 -18.11
CA GLU A 199 0.45 -11.75 -18.67
C GLU A 199 -0.28 -12.80 -17.81
N LYS A 200 -0.39 -12.57 -16.49
CA LYS A 200 -1.14 -13.42 -15.56
C LYS A 200 -1.52 -12.64 -14.31
N HIS A 201 -2.77 -12.80 -13.82
CA HIS A 201 -3.17 -12.30 -12.50
C HIS A 201 -4.31 -13.14 -11.93
N VAL A 202 -3.95 -14.26 -11.32
CA VAL A 202 -4.90 -15.20 -10.71
C VAL A 202 -4.76 -15.13 -9.20
N TYR A 203 -5.88 -15.00 -8.51
CA TYR A 203 -5.94 -15.02 -7.05
C TYR A 203 -7.02 -15.97 -6.56
N LYS A 204 -6.71 -16.70 -5.48
CA LYS A 204 -7.63 -17.60 -4.80
C LYS A 204 -7.20 -17.79 -3.36
N ASP A 205 -7.93 -17.19 -2.41
CA ASP A 205 -7.75 -17.51 -0.99
C ASP A 205 -8.97 -18.28 -0.48
N ALA A 206 -8.78 -19.58 -0.24
CA ALA A 206 -9.83 -20.47 0.25
C ALA A 206 -10.36 -20.09 1.64
N GLN A 207 -9.54 -19.45 2.48
CA GLN A 207 -9.97 -18.97 3.80
C GLN A 207 -10.86 -17.72 3.66
N LEU A 208 -10.57 -16.85 2.70
CA LEU A 208 -11.39 -15.68 2.39
C LEU A 208 -12.58 -16.01 1.49
N LYS A 209 -12.62 -17.22 0.91
CA LYS A 209 -13.64 -17.67 -0.06
C LYS A 209 -13.79 -16.67 -1.21
N TYR A 210 -12.66 -16.17 -1.69
CA TYR A 210 -12.60 -15.14 -2.72
C TYR A 210 -11.59 -15.54 -3.78
N GLU A 211 -11.99 -15.43 -5.04
CA GLU A 211 -11.15 -15.75 -6.19
C GLU A 211 -11.47 -14.83 -7.38
N TRP A 212 -10.46 -14.59 -8.22
CA TRP A 212 -10.61 -13.91 -9.49
C TRP A 212 -9.50 -14.29 -10.46
N ASP A 213 -9.77 -14.08 -11.74
CA ASP A 213 -8.76 -14.05 -12.80
C ASP A 213 -8.86 -12.67 -13.49
N LEU A 214 -7.83 -11.86 -13.28
CA LEU A 214 -7.66 -10.51 -13.83
C LEU A 214 -6.55 -10.47 -14.87
N THR A 215 -6.22 -11.62 -15.47
CA THR A 215 -5.27 -11.69 -16.59
C THR A 215 -5.72 -10.77 -17.73
N GLY A 216 -4.78 -10.04 -18.33
CA GLY A 216 -5.05 -9.05 -19.37
C GLY A 216 -5.71 -7.75 -18.88
N ARG A 217 -5.92 -7.57 -17.57
CA ARG A 217 -6.42 -6.30 -16.99
C ARG A 217 -5.31 -5.30 -16.74
N GLN A 218 -5.67 -4.15 -16.18
CA GLN A 218 -4.71 -3.11 -15.82
C GLN A 218 -3.58 -3.70 -14.98
N SER A 219 -2.35 -3.46 -15.42
CA SER A 219 -1.18 -3.63 -14.58
C SER A 219 -0.13 -2.57 -14.84
N ASN A 220 0.73 -2.35 -13.85
CA ASN A 220 1.87 -1.44 -13.95
C ASN A 220 2.88 -1.78 -12.85
N PHE A 221 4.12 -1.39 -13.05
CA PHE A 221 5.18 -1.54 -12.04
C PHE A 221 6.01 -0.27 -11.93
N ALA A 222 6.68 -0.11 -10.79
CA ALA A 222 7.57 1.02 -10.56
C ALA A 222 8.72 0.60 -9.62
N GLU A 223 9.88 1.19 -9.84
CA GLU A 223 10.92 1.30 -8.82
C GLU A 223 10.63 2.56 -7.98
N PHE A 224 10.95 2.52 -6.69
CA PHE A 224 10.69 3.62 -5.78
C PHE A 224 11.79 3.81 -4.75
N VAL A 225 11.83 5.04 -4.22
CA VAL A 225 12.47 5.38 -2.94
C VAL A 225 11.43 6.13 -2.12
N LEU A 226 11.13 5.60 -0.94
CA LEU A 226 10.13 6.12 -0.03
C LEU A 226 10.80 6.52 1.28
N ASP A 227 10.59 7.78 1.66
CA ASP A 227 11.10 8.38 2.89
C ASP A 227 10.04 9.34 3.45
N PRO A 228 10.12 9.76 4.73
CA PRO A 228 9.18 10.71 5.33
C PRO A 228 8.96 11.99 4.55
N ALA A 229 9.99 12.53 3.89
CA ALA A 229 9.86 13.75 3.11
C ALA A 229 9.04 13.51 1.82
N ARG A 230 9.21 12.35 1.19
CA ARG A 230 8.43 11.89 0.04
C ARG A 230 6.98 11.64 0.46
N VAL A 231 6.73 11.01 1.62
CA VAL A 231 5.37 10.88 2.19
C VAL A 231 4.72 12.24 2.38
N ALA A 232 5.42 13.20 2.98
CA ALA A 232 4.91 14.54 3.26
C ALA A 232 4.54 15.32 1.98
N ARG A 233 5.16 14.98 0.84
CA ARG A 233 4.80 15.51 -0.49
C ARG A 233 3.60 14.81 -1.13
N GLY A 234 2.93 13.90 -0.40
CA GLY A 234 1.75 13.17 -0.87
C GLY A 234 2.04 11.84 -1.57
N ALA A 235 3.26 11.31 -1.45
CA ALA A 235 3.66 10.11 -2.19
C ALA A 235 3.22 8.77 -1.56
N ILE A 236 2.77 8.75 -0.29
CA ILE A 236 1.96 7.62 0.20
C ILE A 236 0.51 7.99 -0.07
N GLY A 237 0.08 7.57 -1.24
CA GLY A 237 -1.15 8.00 -1.85
C GLY A 237 -1.86 6.85 -2.54
N TRP A 238 -2.44 5.88 -1.81
CA TRP A 238 -3.35 4.88 -2.39
C TRP A 238 -4.39 5.59 -3.26
N GLY A 239 -4.24 5.51 -4.59
CA GLY A 239 -5.01 6.31 -5.53
C GLY A 239 -6.51 6.07 -5.41
N CYS A 240 -7.32 7.06 -5.83
CA CYS A 240 -8.80 7.08 -5.82
C CYS A 240 -9.49 7.54 -4.51
N TRP A 241 -8.95 8.59 -3.91
CA TRP A 241 -9.45 9.27 -2.71
C TRP A 241 -10.81 9.97 -2.85
N THR A 242 -11.21 10.34 -4.07
CA THR A 242 -12.46 11.06 -4.30
C THR A 242 -13.61 10.20 -4.77
N ALA A 243 -13.45 8.89 -5.00
CA ALA A 243 -14.55 8.03 -5.50
C ALA A 243 -15.76 7.87 -4.57
N HIS A 244 -15.81 8.53 -3.42
CA HIS A 244 -16.93 8.42 -2.49
C HIS A 244 -17.77 9.70 -2.50
N SER A 245 -19.09 9.53 -2.37
CA SER A 245 -20.06 10.65 -2.33
C SER A 245 -19.78 11.63 -1.20
N GLU A 246 -19.26 11.15 -0.07
CA GLU A 246 -18.79 11.97 1.06
C GLU A 246 -17.63 12.92 0.70
N TYR A 247 -16.94 12.70 -0.42
CA TYR A 247 -15.82 13.52 -0.90
C TYR A 247 -16.12 14.24 -2.21
N ASN A 248 -17.40 14.59 -2.42
CA ASN A 248 -17.89 15.43 -3.52
C ASN A 248 -17.85 14.79 -4.92
N ASP A 249 -17.65 13.47 -5.01
CA ASP A 249 -17.87 12.75 -6.27
C ASP A 249 -19.31 12.27 -6.36
N LYS A 250 -20.05 12.89 -7.27
CA LYS A 250 -21.46 12.60 -7.54
C LYS A 250 -21.65 11.75 -8.80
N GLU A 251 -20.58 11.39 -9.49
CA GLU A 251 -20.66 10.59 -10.71
C GLU A 251 -21.08 9.16 -10.34
N PRO A 252 -22.03 8.51 -11.03
CA PRO A 252 -22.35 7.12 -10.75
C PRO A 252 -21.15 6.22 -11.04
N TYR A 253 -21.03 5.08 -10.35
CA TYR A 253 -20.13 4.03 -10.84
C TYR A 253 -20.57 3.63 -12.25
N GLN A 254 -19.63 3.53 -13.17
CA GLN A 254 -19.95 3.02 -14.50
C GLN A 254 -20.33 1.54 -14.37
N GLU A 255 -21.62 1.23 -14.55
CA GLU A 255 -22.11 -0.14 -14.52
C GLU A 255 -21.60 -0.96 -15.71
N GLN A 256 -21.25 -0.27 -16.80
CA GLN A 256 -20.72 -0.81 -18.05
C GLN A 256 -19.77 0.23 -18.65
N LEU A 257 -18.68 -0.22 -19.29
CA LEU A 257 -18.03 0.62 -20.30
C LEU A 257 -19.06 0.86 -21.40
N ILE A 258 -19.17 2.10 -21.90
CA ILE A 258 -20.11 2.44 -22.99
C ILE A 258 -19.93 1.41 -24.12
N GLY A 259 -20.95 0.58 -24.36
CA GLY A 259 -20.93 -0.46 -25.40
C GLY A 259 -20.39 -1.84 -25.02
N GLN A 260 -20.20 -2.16 -23.73
CA GLN A 260 -19.90 -3.53 -23.28
C GLN A 260 -20.97 -4.05 -22.31
N GLU A 261 -21.69 -5.11 -22.74
CA GLU A 261 -22.66 -5.80 -21.89
C GLU A 261 -21.99 -6.49 -20.69
N LYS A 262 -22.75 -6.66 -19.60
CA LYS A 262 -22.34 -7.43 -18.42
C LYS A 262 -21.97 -8.86 -18.87
N LYS A 263 -20.74 -9.29 -18.57
CA LYS A 263 -20.41 -10.72 -18.48
C LYS A 263 -20.58 -11.17 -17.05
#